data_AF-A0A0K9Q4H0-F1
#
_entry.id   AF-A0A0K9Q4H0-F1
#
_cell.length_a   1.000
_cell.length_b   1.000
_cell.length_c   1.000
_cell.angle_alpha   90.00
_cell.angle_beta   90.00
_cell.angle_gamma   90.00
#
_symmetry.space_group_name_H-M   'P 1'
#
loop_
_entity.id
_entity.type
_entity.pdbx_description
1 polymer ?
#
loop_
_entity_poly.entity_id
_entity_poly.type
_entity_poly.pdbx_seq_one_letter_code
_entity_poly.pdbx_strand_id
1 'polypeptide(L)'
;MSSRYVICTYTGQWEPIWRGRWAGMSYPLIVEDPWEQPENAARAVASLEFEDISSAFNTTNDRLKLHYAPSQKSHLLRCLARPSITHHLQQQPNNGQNRLLFDFQRDAPSSSH
;
A
#
# COMPACT_ATOMS: atom_id res chain seq x y z
N MET A 1 7.87 16.58 -4.65
CA MET A 1 6.76 16.25 -5.57
C MET A 1 5.71 15.47 -4.77
N SER A 2 4.45 15.90 -4.75
CA SER A 2 3.38 15.17 -4.04
C SER A 2 2.90 13.97 -4.88
N SER A 3 2.60 12.85 -4.23
CA SER A 3 1.99 11.66 -4.87
C SER A 3 0.65 12.04 -5.51
N ARG A 4 0.37 11.54 -6.72
CA ARG A 4 -0.93 11.74 -7.39
C ARG A 4 -2.05 10.88 -6.80
N TYR A 5 -1.73 10.03 -5.83
CA TYR A 5 -2.62 9.04 -5.25
C TYR A 5 -2.52 8.98 -3.73
N VAL A 6 -3.63 8.58 -3.12
CA VAL A 6 -3.84 8.33 -1.70
C VAL A 6 -4.05 6.84 -1.48
N ILE A 7 -3.47 6.28 -0.41
CA ILE A 7 -3.80 4.94 0.04
C ILE A 7 -5.09 5.04 0.86
N CYS A 8 -6.21 4.65 0.25
CA CYS A 8 -7.53 4.62 0.90
C CYS A 8 -7.66 3.29 1.65
N THR A 9 -7.61 3.35 2.98
CA THR A 9 -7.72 2.16 3.83
C THR A 9 -9.16 1.68 3.92
N TYR A 10 -10.13 2.56 3.68
CA TYR A 10 -11.55 2.21 3.63
C TYR A 10 -11.90 1.36 2.40
N THR A 11 -11.42 1.73 1.21
CA THR A 11 -11.68 0.97 -0.03
C THR A 11 -10.62 -0.09 -0.32
N GLY A 12 -9.45 0.00 0.34
CA GLY A 12 -8.27 -0.81 0.03
C GLY A 12 -7.64 -0.45 -1.33
N GLN A 13 -8.06 0.65 -1.95
CA GLN A 13 -7.61 1.07 -3.28
C GLN A 13 -6.74 2.33 -3.22
N TRP A 14 -6.03 2.58 -4.32
CA TRP A 14 -5.35 3.84 -4.54
C TRP A 14 -6.32 4.84 -5.16
N GLU A 15 -6.57 5.95 -4.47
CA GLU A 15 -7.50 6.99 -4.94
C GLU A 15 -6.74 8.20 -5.46
N PRO A 16 -7.14 8.80 -6.60
CA PRO A 16 -6.47 10.00 -7.10
C PRO A 16 -6.65 11.17 -6.12
N ILE A 17 -5.57 11.90 -5.82
CA ILE A 17 -5.59 13.03 -4.86
C ILE A 17 -6.52 14.16 -5.29
N TRP A 18 -6.77 14.32 -6.60
CA TRP A 18 -7.68 15.35 -7.12
C TRP A 18 -9.17 14.98 -6.97
N ARG A 19 -9.49 13.76 -6.51
CA ARG A 19 -10.87 13.34 -6.30
C ARG A 19 -11.30 13.53 -4.85
N GLY A 20 -12.51 14.07 -4.69
CA GLY A 20 -13.22 14.08 -3.42
C GLY A 20 -12.47 14.83 -2.32
N ARG A 21 -12.42 14.20 -1.14
CA ARG A 21 -11.93 14.80 0.12
C ARG A 21 -10.43 15.07 0.19
N TRP A 22 -9.64 14.48 -0.70
CA TRP A 22 -8.18 14.62 -0.71
C TRP A 22 -7.70 15.82 -1.54
N ALA A 23 -8.60 16.47 -2.28
CA ALA A 23 -8.28 17.59 -3.15
C ALA A 23 -7.72 18.77 -2.35
N GLY A 24 -6.58 19.30 -2.78
CA GLY A 24 -5.93 20.45 -2.14
C GLY A 24 -5.03 20.11 -0.95
N MET A 25 -4.91 18.83 -0.56
CA MET A 25 -3.94 18.43 0.46
C MET A 25 -2.50 18.49 -0.06
N SER A 26 -1.60 19.04 0.73
CA SER A 26 -0.17 19.19 0.40
C SER A 26 0.70 18.36 1.34
N TYR A 27 0.52 17.04 1.31
CA TYR A 27 1.38 16.09 2.02
C TYR A 27 2.27 15.33 1.03
N PRO A 28 3.48 14.92 1.45
CA PRO A 28 4.34 14.07 0.62
C PRO A 28 3.81 12.64 0.52
N LEU A 29 3.14 12.16 1.58
CA LEU A 29 2.48 10.85 1.65
C LEU A 29 1.09 11.02 2.25
N ILE A 30 0.09 10.39 1.63
CA ILE A 30 -1.28 10.36 2.14
C ILE A 30 -1.71 8.92 2.30
N VAL A 31 -2.00 8.57 3.55
CA VAL A 31 -2.60 7.29 3.95
C VAL A 31 -3.81 7.63 4.78
N GLU A 32 -4.98 7.18 4.35
CA GLU A 32 -6.21 7.38 5.09
C GLU A 32 -6.14 6.69 6.45
N ASP A 33 -6.48 7.41 7.51
CA ASP A 33 -6.75 6.80 8.80
C ASP A 33 -8.11 6.07 8.77
N PRO A 34 -8.16 4.75 9.04
CA PRO A 34 -9.40 4.00 8.94
C PRO A 34 -10.41 4.32 10.05
N TRP A 35 -9.99 4.93 11.17
CA TRP A 35 -10.86 5.32 12.29
C TRP A 35 -11.14 6.82 12.31
N GLU A 36 -10.13 7.65 12.09
CA GLU A 36 -10.22 9.11 12.15
C GLU A 36 -10.53 9.72 10.76
N GLN A 37 -11.39 9.11 9.95
CA GLN A 37 -11.69 9.65 8.60
C GLN A 37 -12.22 11.10 8.69
N PRO A 38 -11.72 12.04 7.86
CA PRO A 38 -10.87 11.87 6.68
C PRO A 38 -9.36 12.13 6.90
N GLU A 39 -8.86 11.94 8.12
CA GLU A 39 -7.49 12.32 8.49
C GLU A 39 -6.41 11.51 7.75
N ASN A 40 -5.25 12.16 7.56
CA ASN A 40 -4.05 11.51 7.06
C ASN A 40 -3.29 10.87 8.24
N ALA A 41 -3.19 9.54 8.25
CA ALA A 41 -2.38 8.79 9.21
C ALA A 41 -0.88 9.11 9.08
N ALA A 42 -0.43 9.56 7.89
CA ALA A 42 0.96 9.94 7.63
C ALA A 42 1.23 11.45 7.79
N ARG A 43 0.34 12.21 8.45
CA ARG A 43 0.46 13.69 8.59
C ARG A 43 1.76 14.20 9.22
N ALA A 44 2.46 13.35 9.97
CA ALA A 44 3.74 13.69 10.59
C ALA A 44 4.95 13.54 9.65
N VAL A 45 4.78 12.94 8.47
CA VAL A 45 5.86 12.74 7.50
C VAL A 45 6.03 14.01 6.69
N ALA A 46 7.17 14.70 6.84
CA ALA A 46 7.54 15.80 5.97
C ALA A 46 8.39 15.32 4.78
N SER A 47 8.76 16.25 3.91
CA SER A 47 9.37 15.91 2.61
C SER A 47 10.70 15.17 2.75
N LEU A 48 11.51 15.51 3.76
CA LEU A 48 12.81 14.87 3.97
C LEU A 48 12.64 13.43 4.48
N GLU A 49 11.77 13.23 5.46
CA GLU A 49 11.46 11.89 6.00
C GLU A 49 10.82 11.01 4.91
N PHE A 50 10.06 11.61 3.99
CA PHE A 50 9.51 10.89 2.85
C PHE A 50 10.60 10.38 1.90
N GLU A 51 11.66 11.16 1.67
CA GLU A 51 12.81 10.71 0.87
C GLU A 51 13.54 9.55 1.53
N ASP A 52 13.74 9.60 2.85
CA ASP A 52 14.34 8.52 3.62
C ASP A 52 13.50 7.24 3.58
N ILE A 53 12.18 7.37 3.75
CA ILE A 53 11.23 6.25 3.61
C ILE A 53 11.35 5.64 2.21
N SER A 54 11.33 6.46 1.15
CA SER A 54 11.46 6.01 -0.24
C SER A 54 12.79 5.25 -0.46
N SER A 55 13.89 5.80 0.05
CA SER A 55 15.22 5.18 -0.02
C SER A 55 15.26 3.83 0.69
N ALA A 56 14.64 3.72 1.88
CA ALA A 56 14.56 2.48 2.63
C ALA A 56 13.77 1.40 1.88
N PHE A 57 12.63 1.76 1.27
CA PHE A 57 11.84 0.84 0.45
C PHE A 57 12.63 0.35 -0.78
N ASN A 58 13.30 1.25 -1.50
CA ASN A 58 14.09 0.90 -2.68
C ASN A 58 15.28 0.00 -2.32
N THR A 59 16.07 0.39 -1.31
CA THR A 59 17.22 -0.39 -0.84
C THR A 59 16.80 -1.79 -0.40
N THR A 60 15.68 -1.89 0.31
CA THR A 60 15.15 -3.19 0.74
C THR A 60 14.77 -4.02 -0.47
N ASN A 61 13.98 -3.48 -1.40
CA ASN A 61 13.57 -4.16 -2.62
C ASN A 61 14.76 -4.66 -3.45
N ASP A 62 15.81 -3.86 -3.60
CA ASP A 62 17.02 -4.26 -4.32
C ASP A 62 17.75 -5.39 -3.63
N ARG A 63 17.89 -5.32 -2.30
CA ARG A 63 18.44 -6.44 -1.50
C ARG A 63 17.61 -7.70 -1.66
N LEU A 64 16.28 -7.58 -1.66
CA LEU A 64 15.38 -8.71 -1.87
C LEU A 64 15.58 -9.34 -3.25
N LYS A 65 15.73 -8.52 -4.29
CA LYS A 65 15.95 -9.00 -5.66
C LYS A 65 17.29 -9.71 -5.82
N LEU A 66 18.37 -9.11 -5.29
CA LEU A 66 19.75 -9.55 -5.49
C LEU A 66 20.14 -10.77 -4.64
N HIS A 67 19.70 -10.83 -3.38
CA HIS A 67 20.27 -11.78 -2.41
C HIS A 67 19.42 -13.01 -2.13
N TYR A 68 18.17 -13.07 -2.60
CA TYR A 68 17.27 -14.17 -2.28
C TYR A 68 16.98 -15.02 -3.51
N ALA A 69 17.26 -16.32 -3.39
CA ALA A 69 16.77 -17.32 -4.32
C ALA A 69 15.23 -17.31 -4.32
N PRO A 70 14.55 -17.68 -5.42
CA PRO A 70 13.08 -17.66 -5.50
C PRO A 70 12.37 -18.36 -4.33
N SER A 71 12.91 -19.49 -3.85
CA SER A 71 12.39 -20.23 -2.69
C SER A 71 12.48 -19.45 -1.37
N GLN A 72 13.52 -18.66 -1.19
CA GLN A 72 13.71 -17.84 0.01
C GLN A 72 12.85 -16.57 -0.03
N LYS A 73 12.59 -16.02 -1.23
CA LYS A 73 11.62 -14.92 -1.41
C LYS A 73 10.22 -15.34 -0.96
N SER A 74 9.79 -16.57 -1.29
CA SER A 74 8.50 -17.11 -0.86
C SER A 74 8.38 -17.18 0.66
N HIS A 75 9.44 -17.59 1.35
CA HIS A 75 9.49 -17.65 2.81
C HIS A 75 9.46 -16.25 3.43
N LEU A 76 10.27 -15.32 2.90
CA LEU A 76 10.30 -13.95 3.39
C LEU A 76 8.95 -13.24 3.22
N LEU A 77 8.26 -13.44 2.10
CA LEU A 77 6.92 -12.90 1.87
C LEU A 77 5.89 -13.44 2.87
N ARG A 78 6.08 -14.66 3.41
CA ARG A 78 5.23 -15.20 4.49
C ARG A 78 5.52 -14.55 5.84
N CYS A 79 6.72 -14.02 6.05
CA CYS A 79 7.10 -13.32 7.27
C CYS A 79 6.72 -11.84 7.24
N LEU A 80 6.80 -11.20 6.07
CA LEU A 80 6.54 -9.77 5.90
C LEU A 80 5.06 -9.45 5.64
N ALA A 81 4.32 -10.40 5.06
CA ALA A 81 2.92 -10.20 4.71
C ALA A 81 2.02 -11.13 5.53
N ARG A 82 0.78 -10.70 5.78
CA ARG A 82 -0.24 -11.55 6.38
C ARG A 82 -0.48 -12.79 5.49
N PRO A 83 -0.85 -13.96 6.06
CA PRO A 83 -1.06 -15.19 5.30
C PRO A 83 -2.01 -15.03 4.10
N SER A 84 -3.08 -14.23 4.26
CA SER A 84 -4.04 -13.91 3.20
C SER A 84 -3.42 -13.15 2.02
N ILE A 85 -2.45 -12.27 2.29
CA ILE A 85 -1.70 -11.51 1.28
C ILE A 85 -0.70 -12.43 0.58
N THR A 86 0.02 -13.26 1.35
CA THR A 86 1.00 -14.17 0.78
C THR A 86 0.35 -15.19 -0.17
N HIS A 87 -0.82 -15.71 0.19
CA HIS A 87 -1.59 -16.64 -0.65
C HIS A 87 -2.02 -16.01 -1.98
N HIS A 88 -2.35 -14.71 -1.99
CA HIS A 88 -2.66 -13.98 -3.22
C HIS A 88 -1.41 -13.75 -4.09
N LEU A 89 -0.28 -13.39 -3.48
CA LEU A 89 0.97 -13.15 -4.19
C LEU A 89 1.55 -14.43 -4.82
N GLN A 90 1.36 -15.58 -4.18
CA GLN A 90 1.85 -16.88 -4.68
C GLN A 90 0.98 -17.46 -5.81
N GLN A 91 -0.29 -17.08 -5.89
CA GLN A 91 -1.21 -17.56 -6.92
C GLN A 91 -1.12 -16.79 -8.25
N GLN A 92 -0.35 -15.71 -8.34
CA GLN A 92 -0.13 -15.03 -9.63
C GLN A 92 0.97 -15.75 -10.42
N PRO A 93 0.65 -16.42 -11.55
CA PRO A 93 1.65 -16.84 -12.50
C PRO A 93 2.25 -15.59 -13.14
N ASN A 94 3.53 -15.69 -13.49
CA ASN A 94 4.37 -14.66 -14.09
C ASN A 94 3.82 -14.15 -15.44
N ASN A 95 2.74 -13.38 -15.43
CA ASN A 95 2.19 -12.70 -16.61
C ASN A 95 2.29 -11.21 -16.35
N GLY A 96 3.22 -10.57 -17.07
CA GLY A 96 3.47 -9.14 -16.99
C GLY A 96 2.20 -8.35 -17.24
N GLN A 97 1.56 -7.89 -16.17
CA GLN A 97 0.68 -6.73 -16.11
C GLN A 97 0.40 -6.43 -14.63
N ASN A 98 0.84 -5.27 -14.17
CA ASN A 98 0.53 -4.69 -12.87
C ASN A 98 -1.00 -4.58 -12.68
N ARG A 99 -1.62 -5.63 -12.13
CA ARG A 99 -2.93 -5.52 -11.46
C ARG A 99 -2.72 -5.92 -10.00
N LEU A 100 -2.18 -4.98 -9.22
CA LEU A 100 -2.41 -4.95 -7.78
C LEU A 100 -3.88 -4.55 -7.55
N LEU A 101 -4.79 -5.47 -7.87
CA LEU A 101 -6.17 -5.44 -7.44
C LEU A 101 -6.20 -6.21 -6.12
N PHE A 102 -5.81 -5.54 -5.04
CA PHE A 102 -6.05 -6.07 -3.69
C PHE A 102 -7.52 -5.83 -3.38
N ASP A 103 -8.38 -6.76 -3.78
CA ASP A 103 -9.71 -6.90 -3.22
C ASP A 103 -9.55 -7.44 -1.78
N PHE A 104 -9.16 -6.56 -0.86
CA PHE A 104 -9.33 -6.85 0.57
C PHE A 104 -10.84 -6.80 0.87
N GLN A 105 -11.44 -7.99 0.78
CA GLN A 105 -12.65 -8.44 1.46
C GLN A 105 -13.70 -7.35 1.76
N ARG A 106 -14.71 -7.28 0.87
CA ARG A 106 -16.03 -6.73 1.18
C ARG A 106 -16.66 -7.52 2.32
N ASP A 107 -16.49 -7.04 3.54
CA ASP A 107 -17.42 -7.31 4.65
C ASP A 107 -17.92 -5.95 5.16
N ALA A 108 -18.76 -5.29 4.36
CA ALA A 108 -19.60 -4.22 4.87
C ALA A 108 -20.69 -4.86 5.76
N PRO A 109 -20.94 -4.36 6.99
CA PRO A 109 -22.04 -4.87 7.79
C PRO A 109 -23.34 -4.59 7.05
N SER A 110 -24.16 -5.63 6.89
CA SER A 110 -25.52 -5.51 6.37
C SER A 110 -26.30 -4.56 7.28
N SER A 111 -26.52 -3.32 6.83
CA SER A 111 -27.45 -2.41 7.49
C SER A 111 -28.87 -2.90 7.17
N SER A 112 -29.41 -3.74 8.05
CA SER A 112 -30.84 -3.95 8.19
C SER A 112 -31.46 -2.71 8.83
N HIS A 113 -32.28 -1.99 8.07
CA HIS A 113 -33.61 -1.50 8.45
C HIS A 113 -34.24 -0.72 7.30
#